data_AF-A0A090R2D6-F1
#
_entry.id   AF-A0A090R2D6-F1
#
_cell.length_a   1.000
_cell.length_b   1.000
_cell.length_c   1.000
_cell.angle_alpha   90.00
_cell.angle_beta   90.00
_cell.angle_gamma   90.00
#
_symmetry.space_group_name_H-M   'P 1'
#
loop_
_entity.id
_entity.type
_entity.pdbx_description
1 polymer ?
#
loop_
_entity_poly.entity_id
_entity_poly.type
_entity_poly.pdbx_seq_one_letter_code
_entity_poly.pdbx_strand_id
1 'polypeptide(L)' 'MKGSKLVSNVLTDSKVSFIAKEKIVVLTWEDEILWIVGIRSSRHGKVTSLTNRLLKITYKI' A
#
# COMPACT_ATOMS: atom_id res chain seq x y z
N MET A 1 -4.87 -6.43 -11.74
CA MET A 1 -4.93 -7.88 -11.45
C MET A 1 -6.14 -8.17 -10.56
N LYS A 2 -6.88 -9.26 -10.83
CA LYS A 2 -7.84 -9.84 -9.88
C LYS A 2 -7.07 -10.73 -8.91
N GLY A 3 -6.92 -10.33 -7.64
CA GLY A 3 -6.35 -11.19 -6.59
C GLY A 3 -5.59 -10.42 -5.52
N SER A 4 -5.34 -11.07 -4.38
CA SER A 4 -4.42 -10.61 -3.34
C SER A 4 -2.98 -10.98 -3.73
N LYS A 5 -2.01 -10.24 -3.23
CA LYS A 5 -0.58 -10.55 -3.38
C LYS A 5 0.12 -10.19 -2.08
N LEU A 6 1.01 -11.05 -1.61
CA LEU A 6 1.82 -10.78 -0.43
C LEU A 6 2.66 -9.52 -0.62
N VAL A 7 2.82 -8.73 0.46
CA VAL A 7 3.70 -7.55 0.46
C VAL A 7 5.11 -7.93 0.03
N SER A 8 5.64 -9.02 0.57
CA SER A 8 6.97 -9.54 0.20
C SER A 8 7.13 -9.75 -1.30
N ASN A 9 6.13 -10.35 -1.96
CA ASN A 9 6.15 -10.56 -3.41
C ASN A 9 6.02 -9.24 -4.17
N VAL A 10 5.24 -8.26 -3.69
CA VAL A 10 5.18 -6.92 -4.30
C VAL A 10 6.54 -6.23 -4.22
N LEU A 11 7.21 -6.28 -3.08
CA LEU A 11 8.53 -5.67 -2.90
C LEU A 11 9.59 -6.34 -3.78
N THR A 12 9.53 -7.66 -3.95
CA THR A 12 10.42 -8.40 -4.85
C THR A 12 10.19 -8.04 -6.32
N ASP A 13 8.93 -7.98 -6.77
CA ASP A 13 8.58 -7.54 -8.12
C ASP A 13 9.06 -6.11 -8.40
N SER A 14 8.92 -5.22 -7.42
CA SER A 14 9.38 -3.83 -7.49
C SER A 14 10.89 -3.68 -7.35
N LYS A 15 11.65 -4.79 -7.27
CA LYS A 15 13.11 -4.84 -7.13
C LYS A 15 13.64 -4.03 -5.93
N VAL A 16 12.87 -4.00 -4.85
CA VAL A 16 13.28 -3.34 -3.60
C VAL A 16 14.41 -4.14 -2.95
N SER A 17 15.55 -3.49 -2.73
CA SER A 17 16.71 -4.11 -2.07
C SER A 17 16.37 -4.52 -0.63
N PHE A 18 17.10 -5.50 -0.08
CA PHE A 18 16.86 -5.98 1.27
C PHE A 18 16.92 -4.86 2.32
N ILE A 19 17.92 -3.99 2.23
CA ILE A 19 18.10 -2.82 3.13
C ILE A 19 16.93 -1.84 2.99
N ALA A 20 16.42 -1.64 1.77
CA ALA A 20 15.28 -0.76 1.56
C ALA A 20 13.98 -1.37 2.11
N LYS A 21 13.80 -2.71 2.08
CA LYS A 21 12.59 -3.38 2.59
C LYS A 21 12.33 -3.07 4.06
N GLU A 22 13.37 -2.98 4.90
CA GLU A 22 13.24 -2.64 6.33
C GLU A 22 12.72 -1.22 6.58
N LYS A 23 12.90 -0.31 5.61
CA LYS A 23 12.46 1.09 5.70
C LYS A 23 11.11 1.32 5.02
N ILE A 24 10.51 0.29 4.42
CA ILE A 24 9.20 0.40 3.78
C ILE A 24 8.14 0.63 4.85
N VAL A 25 7.33 1.67 4.64
CA VAL A 25 6.15 1.92 5.46
C VAL A 25 4.92 1.32 4.79
N VAL A 26 4.10 0.64 5.58
CA VAL A 26 2.81 0.10 5.16
C VAL A 26 1.72 0.76 5.99
N LEU A 27 0.78 1.42 5.31
CA LEU A 27 -0.43 1.93 5.92
C LEU A 27 -1.44 0.79 6.01
N THR A 28 -1.89 0.52 7.24
CA THR A 28 -2.93 -0.44 7.56
C THR A 28 -4.10 0.25 8.25
N TRP A 29 -5.28 -0.35 8.12
CA TRP A 29 -6.43 -0.05 8.96
C TRP A 29 -6.91 -1.38 9.54
N GLU A 30 -6.75 -1.55 10.85
CA GLU A 30 -6.89 -2.85 11.51
C GLU A 30 -6.00 -3.89 10.81
N ASP A 31 -6.59 -4.99 10.34
CA ASP A 31 -5.89 -6.08 9.65
C ASP A 31 -5.79 -5.87 8.13
N GLU A 32 -6.34 -4.77 7.60
CA GLU A 32 -6.38 -4.50 6.17
C GLU A 32 -5.23 -3.61 5.72
N ILE A 33 -4.50 -4.07 4.70
CA ILE A 33 -3.42 -3.29 4.08
C ILE A 33 -4.02 -2.33 3.07
N LEU A 34 -3.85 -1.03 3.30
CA LEU A 34 -4.37 0.04 2.45
C LEU A 34 -3.34 0.58 1.47
N TRP A 35 -2.07 0.68 1.86
CA TRP A 35 -1.05 1.27 1.01
C TRP A 35 0.36 0.84 1.41
N ILE A 36 1.13 0.32 0.46
CA ILE A 36 2.59 0.23 0.57
C ILE A 36 3.13 1.57 0.09
N VAL A 37 3.61 2.40 1.02
CA VAL A 37 3.93 3.80 0.76
C VAL A 37 4.99 3.91 -0.34
N GLY A 38 4.70 4.73 -1.35
CA GLY A 38 5.57 4.93 -2.51
C GLY A 38 5.62 3.78 -3.52
N ILE A 39 4.91 2.67 -3.30
CA ILE A 39 4.95 1.50 -4.19
C ILE A 39 3.58 1.17 -4.75
N ARG A 40 2.58 0.91 -3.90
CA ARG A 40 1.29 0.38 -4.36
C ARG A 40 0.16 0.64 -3.39
N SER A 41 -0.92 1.27 -3.88
CA SER A 41 -2.18 1.36 -3.16
C SER A 41 -2.99 0.07 -3.28
N SER A 42 -3.67 -0.27 -2.20
CA SER A 42 -4.61 -1.38 -2.13
C SER A 42 -5.95 -1.02 -2.76
N ARG A 43 -6.77 -2.04 -3.03
CA ARG A 43 -8.14 -1.84 -3.53
C ARG A 43 -9.14 -1.52 -2.42
N HIS A 44 -8.84 -1.92 -1.19
CA HIS A 44 -9.68 -1.69 -0.02
C HIS A 44 -9.88 -0.19 0.28
N GLY A 45 -8.90 0.67 -0.05
CA GLY A 45 -8.99 2.12 0.10
C GLY A 45 -9.25 2.91 -1.18
N LYS A 46 -9.77 2.27 -2.25
CA LYS A 46 -9.96 2.93 -3.55
C LYS A 46 -11.14 3.91 -3.49
N VAL A 47 -10.91 5.16 -3.91
CA VAL A 47 -11.99 6.13 -4.13
C VAL A 47 -12.86 5.68 -5.31
N THR A 48 -14.17 5.66 -5.10
CA THR A 48 -15.17 5.31 -6.10
C THR A 48 -16.20 6.44 -6.23
N SER A 49 -17.13 6.33 -7.19
CA SER A 49 -18.23 7.28 -7.34
C SER A 49 -19.17 7.36 -6.13
N LEU A 50 -19.14 6.35 -5.25
CA LEU A 50 -19.95 6.30 -4.03
C LEU A 50 -19.22 6.86 -2.80
N THR A 51 -17.97 7.30 -2.96
CA THR A 51 -17.16 7.78 -1.83
C THR A 51 -17.62 9.18 -1.42
N ASN A 52 -18.26 9.28 -0.25
CA ASN A 52 -18.80 10.54 0.28
C ASN A 52 -17.81 11.33 1.15
N ARG A 53 -16.73 10.69 1.61
CA ARG A 53 -15.72 11.30 2.47
C ARG A 53 -14.34 10.90 1.99
N LEU A 54 -13.46 11.88 1.87
CA LEU A 54 -12.10 11.68 1.42
C LEU A 54 -11.12 11.94 2.57
N LEU A 55 -10.19 11.01 2.77
CA LEU A 55 -9.08 11.14 3.70
C LEU A 55 -7.79 11.24 2.89
N LYS A 56 -7.08 12.36 3.05
CA LYS A 56 -5.78 12.58 2.42
C LYS A 56 -4.67 12.29 3.44
N ILE A 57 -3.82 11.32 3.13
CA ILE A 57 -2.66 10.96 3.96
C ILE A 57 -1.41 11.29 3.17
N THR A 58 -0.45 11.94 3.82
CA THR A 58 0.87 12.23 3.25
C THR A 58 1.93 11.70 4.21
N TYR A 59 2.92 11.00 3.67
CA TYR A 59 4.08 10.55 4.42
C TYR A 59 5.33 11.13 3.78
N LYS A 60 6.20 11.74 4.58
CA LYS A 60 7.50 12.25 4.19
C LYS A 60 8.54 11.70 5.16
N ILE A 61 9.65 11.24 4.61
CA ILE A 61 10.86 10.82 5.34
C ILE A 61 11.82 12.00 5.33
#